data_AF-A0A3S4QNM4-F1
#
_entry.id   AF-A0A3S4QNM4-F1
#
_cell.length_a   1.000
_cell.length_b   1.000
_cell.length_c   1.000
_cell.angle_alpha   90.00
_cell.angle_beta   90.00
_cell.angle_gamma   90.00
#
_symmetry.space_group_name_H-M   'P 1'
#
loop_
_entity.id
_entity.type
_entity.pdbx_description
1 polymer ?
#
loop_
_entity_poly.entity_id
_entity_poly.type
_entity_poly.pdbx_seq_one_letter_code
_entity_poly.pdbx_strand_id
1 'polypeptide(L)'
;MVAIHSQEEYNFVRSIMDSSYGYWLGGIQVANKIKSFTWLDGSAFNFSRWYNGRPGNENSYNCLAVMMNRNGWFDQPCQSTYRQICEKVDNDYHSLVLDKFPEHYINGLTRNQVKLSQSLEEIKVEIDRAFHSHKAHLDRVVEDLRNETKNAAEQDLKYIEQSFSSRIHAHNKTILSLDNKGEKNQKEVAEINLQIKQFQDTYAFEVTFLKVLVSLLFVALLVIVALFVFIVIQLRRKNFVFRRKSKHYDDTCKHNNIYDELQLKGLN
;
A
#
# COMPACT_ATOMS: atom_id res chain seq x y z
N MET A 1 25.86 -7.47 67.90
CA MET A 1 25.44 -6.77 69.14
C MET A 1 25.11 -7.85 70.17
N VAL A 2 25.25 -7.54 71.46
CA VAL A 2 25.07 -8.52 72.54
C VAL A 2 23.62 -9.01 72.66
N ALA A 3 23.44 -10.33 72.78
CA ALA A 3 22.20 -10.94 73.24
C ALA A 3 22.36 -11.33 74.73
N ILE A 4 21.28 -11.26 75.49
CA ILE A 4 21.31 -11.59 76.92
C ILE A 4 20.25 -12.65 77.19
N HIS A 5 20.70 -13.82 77.62
CA HIS A 5 19.91 -15.04 77.83
C HIS A 5 19.77 -15.44 79.30
N SER A 6 20.54 -14.81 80.18
CA SER A 6 20.60 -15.20 81.60
C SER A 6 20.76 -14.01 82.54
N GLN A 7 20.49 -14.23 83.82
CA GLN A 7 20.71 -13.21 84.84
C GLN A 7 22.20 -12.91 85.01
N GLU A 8 23.04 -13.93 84.84
CA GLU A 8 24.49 -13.90 84.93
C GLU A 8 25.06 -13.00 83.82
N GLU A 9 24.64 -13.20 82.57
CA GLU A 9 25.01 -12.33 81.45
C GLU A 9 24.54 -10.89 81.64
N TYR A 10 23.30 -10.70 82.09
CA TYR A 10 22.77 -9.38 82.40
C TYR A 10 23.63 -8.64 83.43
N ASN A 11 24.02 -9.33 84.51
CA ASN A 11 24.88 -8.77 85.54
C ASN A 11 26.29 -8.47 85.02
N PHE A 12 26.85 -9.36 84.19
CA PHE A 12 28.15 -9.14 83.55
C PHE A 12 28.13 -7.91 82.64
N VAL A 13 27.14 -7.81 81.74
CA VAL A 13 26.99 -6.66 80.84
C VAL A 13 26.83 -5.37 81.66
N ARG A 14 26.06 -5.38 82.76
CA ARG A 14 25.96 -4.22 83.67
C ARG A 14 27.30 -3.82 84.30
N SER A 15 28.15 -4.79 84.62
CA SER A 15 29.44 -4.53 85.29
C SER A 15 30.43 -3.78 84.40
N ILE A 16 30.34 -3.97 83.09
CA ILE A 16 31.21 -3.32 82.10
C ILE A 16 30.63 -2.02 81.52
N MET A 17 29.38 -1.69 81.86
CA MET A 17 28.70 -0.47 81.40
C MET A 17 29.05 0.73 82.29
N ASP A 18 29.38 1.84 81.64
CA ASP A 18 29.36 3.17 82.29
C ASP A 18 27.91 3.59 82.61
N SER A 19 27.65 3.97 83.86
CA SER A 19 26.35 4.46 84.36
C SER A 19 25.77 5.62 83.56
N SER A 20 26.62 6.41 82.93
CA SER A 20 26.25 7.70 82.33
C SER A 20 25.63 7.54 80.93
N TYR A 21 25.63 6.32 80.37
CA TYR A 21 25.22 6.07 78.99
C TYR A 21 24.23 4.91 78.87
N GLY A 22 23.39 4.99 77.83
CA GLY A 22 22.59 3.86 77.33
C GLY A 22 23.36 3.10 76.25
N TYR A 23 23.13 1.79 76.19
CA TYR A 23 23.78 0.89 75.24
C TYR A 23 22.74 0.08 74.48
N TRP A 24 22.86 0.06 73.15
CA TRP A 24 22.12 -0.86 72.30
C TRP A 24 22.52 -2.30 72.61
N LEU A 25 21.50 -3.13 72.78
CA LEU A 25 21.60 -4.59 72.72
C LEU A 25 21.22 -5.06 71.31
N GLY A 26 21.33 -6.36 71.05
CA GLY A 26 20.95 -6.95 69.78
C GLY A 26 19.45 -7.16 69.58
N GLY A 27 18.58 -6.62 70.44
CA GLY A 27 17.14 -6.91 70.39
C GLY A 27 16.42 -5.97 69.43
N ILE A 28 15.57 -6.48 68.55
CA ILE A 28 14.77 -5.69 67.60
C ILE A 28 13.32 -6.16 67.57
N GLN A 29 12.38 -5.23 67.37
CA GLN A 29 10.96 -5.53 67.22
C GLN A 29 10.70 -6.33 65.94
N VAL A 30 9.90 -7.41 66.03
CA VAL A 30 9.63 -8.33 64.91
C VAL A 30 8.80 -7.66 63.81
N ALA A 31 7.80 -6.85 64.18
CA ALA A 31 6.97 -6.10 63.24
C ALA A 31 6.33 -4.89 63.93
N ASN A 32 6.01 -3.87 63.13
CA ASN A 32 5.34 -2.66 63.62
C ASN A 32 4.06 -3.02 64.38
N LYS A 33 3.87 -2.37 65.55
CA LYS A 33 2.71 -2.54 66.44
C LYS A 33 2.59 -3.90 67.13
N ILE A 34 3.55 -4.82 66.97
CA ILE A 34 3.60 -6.08 67.71
C ILE A 34 4.63 -5.94 68.84
N LYS A 35 4.23 -6.17 70.10
CA LYS A 35 5.14 -6.14 71.26
C LYS A 35 5.96 -7.43 71.39
N SER A 36 6.61 -7.84 70.30
CA SER A 36 7.46 -9.03 70.23
C SER A 36 8.83 -8.64 69.69
N PHE A 37 9.87 -9.18 70.32
CA PHE A 37 11.26 -8.86 70.04
C PHE A 37 12.03 -10.14 69.73
N THR A 38 13.06 -10.01 68.89
CA THR A 38 14.01 -11.07 68.57
C THR A 38 15.43 -10.54 68.74
N TRP A 39 16.38 -11.43 69.03
CA TRP A 39 17.80 -11.10 68.95
C TRP A 39 18.29 -11.16 67.50
N LEU A 40 19.17 -10.22 67.14
CA LEU A 40 19.75 -10.09 65.80
C LEU A 40 20.72 -11.23 65.45
N ASP A 41 21.26 -11.92 66.45
CA ASP A 41 22.12 -13.10 66.28
C ASP A 41 21.31 -14.39 66.02
N GLY A 42 19.98 -14.32 66.06
CA GLY A 42 19.09 -15.45 65.88
C GLY A 42 18.90 -16.31 67.13
N SER A 43 19.44 -15.95 68.28
CA SER A 43 19.17 -16.67 69.52
C SER A 43 17.73 -16.42 70.01
N ALA A 44 17.22 -17.31 70.87
CA ALA A 44 15.86 -17.18 71.40
C ALA A 44 15.73 -15.97 72.34
N PHE A 45 14.70 -15.14 72.15
CA PHE A 45 14.37 -14.03 73.06
C PHE A 45 13.61 -14.56 74.29
N ASN A 46 14.31 -15.31 75.14
CA ASN A 46 13.75 -16.06 76.28
C ASN A 46 14.02 -15.40 77.66
N PHE A 47 14.86 -14.38 77.70
CA PHE A 47 15.19 -13.62 78.90
C PHE A 47 14.93 -12.13 78.66
N SER A 48 14.36 -11.45 79.65
CA SER A 48 14.18 -10.01 79.58
C SER A 48 14.24 -9.31 80.93
N ARG A 49 14.76 -8.08 80.92
CA ARG A 49 14.83 -7.18 82.07
C ARG A 49 14.30 -5.80 81.72
N TRP A 50 13.10 -5.77 81.13
CA TRP A 50 12.38 -4.54 80.82
C TRP A 50 12.25 -3.65 82.05
N TYR A 51 12.51 -2.35 81.87
CA TYR A 51 12.18 -1.36 82.86
C TYR A 51 10.65 -1.28 83.02
N ASN A 52 10.19 -0.86 84.19
CA ASN A 52 8.76 -0.78 84.49
C ASN A 52 8.01 0.02 83.42
N GLY A 53 6.97 -0.58 82.84
CA GLY A 53 6.18 0.00 81.76
C GLY A 53 6.76 -0.15 80.35
N ARG A 54 7.86 -0.90 80.18
CA ARG A 54 8.46 -1.25 78.89
C ARG A 54 8.20 -2.73 78.55
N PRO A 55 8.06 -3.10 77.26
CA PRO A 55 8.01 -2.22 76.08
C PRO A 55 6.76 -1.34 76.06
N GLY A 56 6.93 -0.08 75.65
CA GLY A 56 5.89 0.96 75.67
C GLY A 56 4.77 0.73 74.63
N ASN A 57 3.92 1.74 74.46
CA ASN A 57 2.86 1.76 73.44
C ASN A 57 3.23 2.65 72.24
N GLU A 58 4.52 2.78 71.94
CA GLU A 58 5.04 3.71 70.92
C GLU A 58 4.78 3.15 69.50
N ASN A 59 3.51 3.19 69.07
CA ASN A 59 3.03 2.71 67.76
C ASN A 59 3.41 3.64 66.60
N SER A 60 4.04 4.78 66.89
CA SER A 60 4.41 5.83 65.93
C SER A 60 5.76 5.61 65.27
N TYR A 61 6.59 4.70 65.77
CA TYR A 61 7.90 4.42 65.21
C TYR A 61 7.88 3.19 64.31
N ASN A 62 8.52 3.29 63.14
CA ASN A 62 8.63 2.22 62.16
C ASN A 62 9.66 1.14 62.54
N CYS A 63 10.43 1.35 63.62
CA CYS A 63 11.44 0.43 64.10
C CYS A 63 11.75 0.73 65.56
N LEU A 64 11.66 -0.29 66.41
CA LEU A 64 12.07 -0.25 67.81
C LEU A 64 13.16 -1.29 68.08
N ALA A 65 14.20 -0.88 68.81
CA ALA A 65 15.30 -1.72 69.25
C ALA A 65 15.45 -1.66 70.78
N VAL A 66 16.13 -2.66 71.33
CA VAL A 66 16.33 -2.80 72.78
C VAL A 66 17.59 -2.04 73.19
N MET A 67 17.39 -1.02 74.02
CA MET A 67 18.46 -0.27 74.69
C MET A 67 18.47 -0.61 76.18
N MET A 68 19.65 -0.68 76.78
CA MET A 68 19.84 -0.94 78.20
C MET A 68 20.59 0.18 78.89
N ASN A 69 20.14 0.54 80.10
CA ASN A 69 20.88 1.33 81.07
C ASN A 69 20.85 0.62 82.44
N ARG A 70 21.34 1.28 83.51
CA ARG A 70 21.38 0.67 84.86
C ARG A 70 20.02 0.28 85.44
N ASN A 71 18.94 0.87 84.95
CA ASN A 71 17.59 0.65 85.47
C ASN A 71 16.86 -0.51 84.79
N GLY A 72 17.32 -0.96 83.61
CA GLY A 72 16.66 -2.01 82.85
C GLY A 72 16.71 -1.78 81.34
N TRP A 73 15.87 -2.51 80.62
CA TRP A 73 15.74 -2.44 79.17
C TRP A 73 14.60 -1.51 78.75
N PHE A 74 14.80 -0.81 77.66
CA PHE A 74 13.86 0.14 77.06
C PHE A 74 13.76 -0.16 75.57
N ASP A 75 12.55 -0.13 75.04
CA ASP A 75 12.34 -0.04 73.60
C ASP A 75 12.57 1.40 73.18
N GLN A 76 13.41 1.61 72.17
CA GLN A 76 13.77 2.93 71.65
C GLN A 76 13.74 2.93 70.13
N PRO A 77 13.41 4.06 69.48
CA PRO A 77 13.48 4.19 68.04
C PRO A 77 14.87 3.82 67.52
N CYS A 78 14.94 3.01 66.47
CA CYS A 78 16.23 2.54 65.92
C CYS A 78 17.15 3.67 65.42
N GLN A 79 16.59 4.86 65.17
CA GLN A 79 17.32 6.06 64.75
C GLN A 79 18.00 6.80 65.91
N SER A 80 17.72 6.44 67.17
CA SER A 80 18.32 7.06 68.33
C SER A 80 19.80 6.73 68.46
N THR A 81 20.57 7.68 69.00
CA THR A 81 22.02 7.53 69.17
C THR A 81 22.34 7.02 70.58
N TYR A 82 22.80 5.77 70.67
CA TYR A 82 23.33 5.16 71.89
C TYR A 82 24.63 4.42 71.60
N ARG A 83 25.40 4.10 72.66
CA ARG A 83 26.59 3.27 72.53
C ARG A 83 26.19 1.83 72.18
N GLN A 84 27.14 1.00 71.75
CA GLN A 84 26.86 -0.38 71.37
C GLN A 84 27.78 -1.32 72.15
N ILE A 85 27.24 -2.47 72.54
CA ILE A 85 28.04 -3.58 73.10
C ILE A 85 28.00 -4.71 72.08
N CYS A 86 29.19 -5.15 71.68
CA CYS A 86 29.36 -6.26 70.76
C CYS A 86 29.64 -7.53 71.56
N GLU A 87 29.02 -8.61 71.12
CA GLU A 87 29.32 -9.96 71.56
C GLU A 87 30.00 -10.68 70.40
N LYS A 88 30.99 -11.50 70.74
CA LYS A 88 31.67 -12.38 69.81
C LYS A 88 31.61 -13.76 70.44
N VAL A 89 31.10 -14.72 69.67
CA VAL A 89 31.24 -16.13 70.01
C VAL A 89 32.67 -16.54 69.66
N ASP A 90 33.41 -17.05 70.63
CA ASP A 90 34.70 -17.70 70.34
C ASP A 90 34.40 -19.08 69.76
N ASN A 91 34.28 -19.17 68.43
CA ASN A 91 34.18 -20.44 67.73
C ASN A 91 35.26 -20.55 66.66
N ASP A 92 36.15 -21.52 66.89
CA ASP A 92 36.86 -22.24 65.86
C ASP A 92 35.83 -23.05 65.04
N TYR A 93 35.99 -23.03 63.71
CA TYR A 93 35.19 -23.69 62.67
C TYR A 93 33.83 -23.14 62.18
N HIS A 94 33.76 -23.09 60.85
CA HIS A 94 32.66 -22.77 59.94
C HIS A 94 31.36 -23.53 60.28
N SER A 95 30.38 -22.88 60.92
CA SER A 95 28.98 -23.30 60.81
C SER A 95 28.34 -22.63 59.59
N LEU A 96 27.53 -23.38 58.84
CA LEU A 96 26.78 -22.83 57.70
C LEU A 96 25.84 -21.73 58.23
N VAL A 97 25.73 -20.64 57.47
CA VAL A 97 24.92 -19.45 57.83
C VAL A 97 23.48 -19.79 58.21
N LEU A 98 22.96 -20.91 57.72
CA LEU A 98 21.60 -21.40 57.99
C LEU A 98 21.43 -21.92 59.43
N ASP A 99 22.47 -22.48 60.05
CA ASP A 99 22.39 -23.02 61.42
C ASP A 99 22.33 -21.90 62.48
N LYS A 100 22.54 -20.65 62.07
CA LYS A 100 22.49 -19.46 62.94
C LYS A 100 21.08 -18.88 63.08
N PHE A 101 20.13 -19.25 62.22
CA PHE A 101 18.77 -18.73 62.29
C PHE A 101 17.84 -19.73 62.97
N PRO A 102 16.93 -19.29 63.86
CA PRO A 102 15.90 -20.16 64.41
C PRO A 102 15.09 -20.84 63.31
N GLU A 103 14.79 -22.11 63.54
CA GLU A 103 14.01 -22.92 62.60
C GLU A 103 12.66 -22.26 62.24
N HIS A 104 12.03 -21.56 63.19
CA HIS A 104 10.77 -20.85 62.92
C HIS A 104 10.89 -19.72 61.90
N TYR A 105 12.06 -19.07 61.81
CA TYR A 105 12.33 -18.01 60.84
C TYR A 105 12.53 -18.61 59.44
N ILE A 106 13.33 -19.67 59.35
CA ILE A 106 13.56 -20.41 58.09
C ILE A 106 12.23 -20.97 57.57
N ASN A 107 11.46 -21.64 58.42
CA ASN A 107 10.15 -22.20 58.06
C ASN A 107 9.14 -21.10 57.66
N GLY A 108 9.19 -19.93 58.30
CA GLY A 108 8.39 -18.76 57.93
C GLY A 108 8.75 -18.25 56.53
N LEU A 109 10.04 -18.04 56.27
CA LEU A 109 10.56 -17.58 54.98
C LEU A 109 10.26 -18.59 53.87
N THR A 110 10.50 -19.88 54.09
CA THR A 110 10.21 -20.93 53.11
C THR A 110 8.73 -20.98 52.76
N ARG A 111 7.83 -20.86 53.74
CA ARG A 111 6.37 -20.79 53.47
C ARG A 111 5.99 -19.56 52.66
N ASN A 112 6.58 -18.40 52.97
CA ASN A 112 6.32 -17.18 52.21
C ASN A 112 6.86 -17.28 50.78
N GLN A 113 8.05 -17.89 50.60
CA GLN A 113 8.63 -18.15 49.29
C GLN A 113 7.74 -19.07 48.46
N VAL A 114 7.27 -20.19 49.02
CA VAL A 114 6.38 -21.12 48.33
C VAL A 114 5.06 -20.46 47.93
N LYS A 115 4.43 -19.70 48.85
CA LYS A 115 3.19 -18.97 48.55
C LYS A 115 3.39 -17.96 47.44
N LEU A 116 4.49 -17.19 47.48
CA LEU A 116 4.82 -16.23 46.43
C LEU A 116 5.04 -16.93 45.09
N SER A 117 5.75 -18.05 45.06
CA SER A 117 5.95 -18.84 43.84
C SER A 117 4.64 -19.38 43.27
N GLN A 118 3.71 -19.83 44.12
CA GLN A 118 2.38 -20.29 43.69
C GLN A 118 1.55 -19.16 43.10
N SER A 119 1.45 -18.01 43.79
CA SER A 119 0.72 -16.86 43.27
C SER A 119 1.31 -16.34 41.97
N LEU A 120 2.64 -16.39 41.80
CA LEU A 120 3.29 -16.01 40.55
C LEU A 120 2.90 -16.95 39.39
N GLU A 121 2.82 -18.26 39.64
CA GLU A 121 2.44 -19.22 38.61
C GLU A 121 0.96 -19.12 38.24
N GLU A 122 0.08 -18.85 39.21
CA GLU A 122 -1.35 -18.57 38.95
C GLU A 122 -1.52 -17.34 38.04
N ILE A 123 -0.84 -16.24 38.37
CA ILE A 123 -0.87 -15.01 37.55
C ILE A 123 -0.36 -15.28 36.14
N LYS A 124 0.72 -16.05 36.00
CA LYS A 124 1.28 -16.41 34.69
C LYS A 124 0.27 -17.18 33.85
N VAL A 125 -0.41 -18.17 34.42
CA VAL A 125 -1.46 -18.94 33.74
C VAL A 125 -2.63 -18.05 33.30
N GLU A 126 -3.03 -17.08 34.13
CA GLU A 126 -4.08 -16.11 33.76
C GLU A 126 -3.67 -15.21 32.59
N ILE A 127 -2.44 -14.69 32.62
CA ILE A 127 -1.87 -13.87 31.53
C ILE A 127 -1.83 -14.69 30.24
N ASP A 128 -1.33 -15.92 30.29
CA ASP A 128 -1.24 -16.79 29.12
C ASP A 128 -2.64 -17.06 28.55
N ARG A 129 -3.63 -17.34 29.40
CA ARG A 129 -5.02 -17.55 28.95
C ARG A 129 -5.60 -16.30 28.29
N ALA A 130 -5.41 -15.12 28.90
CA ALA A 130 -5.89 -13.85 28.37
C ALA A 130 -5.25 -13.52 27.01
N PHE A 131 -3.94 -13.74 26.88
CA PHE A 131 -3.19 -13.54 25.64
C PHE A 131 -3.69 -14.46 24.53
N HIS A 132 -3.86 -15.76 24.79
CA HIS A 132 -4.37 -16.71 23.80
C HIS A 132 -5.80 -16.38 23.37
N SER A 133 -6.66 -15.97 24.31
CA SER A 133 -8.03 -15.54 24.01
C SER A 133 -8.06 -14.31 23.10
N HIS A 134 -7.22 -13.30 23.40
CA HIS A 134 -7.12 -12.09 22.58
C HIS A 134 -6.55 -12.39 21.19
N LYS A 135 -5.52 -13.23 21.11
CA LYS A 135 -4.95 -13.66 19.83
C LYS A 135 -6.00 -14.36 18.96
N ALA A 136 -6.75 -15.30 19.53
CA ALA A 136 -7.81 -16.00 18.80
C ALA A 136 -8.94 -15.06 18.35
N HIS A 137 -9.26 -14.02 19.13
CA HIS A 137 -10.21 -13.00 18.69
C HIS A 137 -9.66 -12.17 17.54
N LEU A 138 -8.40 -11.74 17.62
CA LEU A 138 -7.74 -10.98 16.57
C LEU A 138 -7.66 -11.78 15.26
N ASP A 139 -7.30 -13.06 15.33
CA ASP A 139 -7.25 -13.94 14.16
C ASP A 139 -8.62 -14.05 13.46
N ARG A 140 -9.73 -14.10 14.23
CA ARG A 140 -11.08 -14.06 13.67
C ARG A 140 -11.39 -12.74 12.98
N VAL A 141 -11.10 -11.61 13.62
CA VAL A 141 -11.34 -10.27 13.06
C VAL A 141 -10.56 -10.07 11.76
N VAL A 142 -9.30 -10.51 11.71
CA VAL A 142 -8.48 -10.42 10.50
C VAL A 142 -9.08 -11.24 9.36
N GLU A 143 -9.58 -12.44 9.65
CA GLU A 143 -10.19 -13.29 8.63
C GLU A 143 -11.55 -12.76 8.15
N ASP A 144 -12.36 -12.20 9.05
CA ASP A 144 -13.63 -11.54 8.68
C ASP A 144 -13.37 -10.36 7.74
N LEU A 145 -12.41 -9.48 8.08
CA LEU A 145 -12.02 -8.34 7.23
C LEU A 145 -11.48 -8.78 5.87
N ARG A 146 -10.68 -9.86 5.84
CA ARG A 146 -10.19 -10.45 4.57
C ARG A 146 -11.35 -10.95 3.71
N ASN A 147 -12.35 -11.60 4.31
CA ASN A 147 -13.50 -12.12 3.59
C ASN A 147 -14.41 -11.00 3.08
N GLU A 148 -14.67 -9.97 3.90
CA GLU A 148 -15.44 -8.79 3.48
C GLU A 148 -14.79 -8.07 2.30
N THR A 149 -13.49 -7.80 2.38
CA THR A 149 -12.75 -7.13 1.29
C THR A 149 -12.72 -7.96 0.01
N LYS A 150 -12.54 -9.29 0.13
CA LYS A 150 -12.62 -10.21 -1.01
C LYS A 150 -14.01 -10.20 -1.66
N ASN A 151 -15.07 -10.32 -0.86
CA ASN A 151 -16.44 -10.35 -1.36
C ASN A 151 -16.83 -9.04 -2.05
N ALA A 152 -16.44 -7.89 -1.49
CA ALA A 152 -16.66 -6.58 -2.10
C ALA A 152 -15.95 -6.48 -3.47
N ALA A 153 -14.68 -6.90 -3.55
CA ALA A 153 -13.92 -6.88 -4.80
C ALA A 153 -14.53 -7.83 -5.87
N GLU A 154 -14.99 -9.01 -5.48
CA GLU A 154 -15.67 -9.94 -6.39
C GLU A 154 -17.00 -9.37 -6.91
N GLN A 155 -17.74 -8.65 -6.07
CA GLN A 155 -18.98 -7.99 -6.48
C GLN A 155 -18.74 -6.86 -7.47
N ASP A 156 -17.72 -6.03 -7.21
CA ASP A 156 -17.32 -4.95 -8.13
C ASP A 156 -16.85 -5.51 -9.47
N LEU A 157 -16.04 -6.58 -9.46
CA LEU A 157 -15.58 -7.24 -10.68
C LEU A 157 -16.76 -7.77 -11.51
N LYS A 158 -17.72 -8.43 -10.85
CA LYS A 158 -18.94 -8.94 -11.49
C LYS A 158 -19.78 -7.81 -12.12
N TYR A 159 -19.91 -6.68 -11.43
CA TYR A 159 -20.61 -5.51 -11.96
C TYR A 159 -19.90 -4.95 -13.21
N ILE A 160 -18.57 -4.84 -13.15
CA ILE A 160 -17.74 -4.38 -14.28
C ILE A 160 -17.90 -5.32 -15.47
N GLU A 161 -17.79 -6.63 -15.28
CA GLU A 161 -17.97 -7.64 -16.33
C GLU A 161 -19.34 -7.55 -17.00
N GLN A 162 -20.41 -7.39 -16.21
CA GLN A 162 -21.77 -7.24 -16.75
C GLN A 162 -21.94 -5.94 -17.56
N SER A 163 -21.36 -4.84 -17.08
CA SER A 163 -21.36 -3.55 -17.77
C SER A 163 -20.62 -3.64 -19.10
N PHE A 164 -19.41 -4.24 -19.11
CA PHE A 164 -18.63 -4.45 -20.32
C PHE A 164 -19.36 -5.36 -21.32
N SER A 165 -19.88 -6.49 -20.86
CA SER A 165 -20.63 -7.43 -21.70
C SER A 165 -21.82 -6.76 -22.39
N SER A 166 -22.58 -5.94 -21.63
CA SER A 166 -23.71 -5.18 -22.16
C SER A 166 -23.28 -4.15 -23.23
N ARG A 167 -22.17 -3.42 -22.98
CA ARG A 167 -21.62 -2.46 -23.95
C ARG A 167 -21.11 -3.13 -25.21
N ILE A 168 -20.40 -4.24 -25.08
CA ILE A 168 -19.91 -5.05 -26.21
C ILE A 168 -21.10 -5.54 -27.04
N HIS A 169 -22.15 -6.05 -26.40
CA HIS A 169 -23.36 -6.49 -27.10
C HIS A 169 -24.01 -5.34 -27.89
N ALA A 170 -24.13 -4.15 -27.29
CA ALA A 170 -24.65 -2.98 -27.96
C ALA A 170 -23.79 -2.55 -29.16
N HIS A 171 -22.46 -2.54 -29.00
CA HIS A 171 -21.54 -2.23 -30.10
C HIS A 171 -21.61 -3.25 -31.23
N ASN A 172 -21.67 -4.54 -30.91
CA ASN A 172 -21.82 -5.60 -31.91
C ASN A 172 -23.11 -5.42 -32.73
N LYS A 173 -24.22 -5.04 -32.09
CA LYS A 173 -25.47 -4.73 -32.79
C LYS A 173 -25.32 -3.55 -33.75
N THR A 174 -24.62 -2.49 -33.34
CA THR A 174 -24.32 -1.34 -34.21
C THR A 174 -23.44 -1.75 -35.39
N ILE A 175 -22.38 -2.53 -35.15
CA ILE A 175 -21.48 -3.04 -36.19
C ILE A 175 -22.27 -3.83 -37.23
N LEU A 176 -23.12 -4.78 -36.81
CA LEU A 176 -23.96 -5.55 -37.72
C LEU A 176 -24.90 -4.67 -38.57
N SER A 177 -25.45 -3.60 -37.98
CA SER A 177 -26.31 -2.67 -38.73
C SER A 177 -25.52 -1.88 -39.79
N LEU A 178 -24.28 -1.49 -39.48
CA LEU A 178 -23.40 -0.81 -40.41
C LEU A 178 -22.92 -1.74 -41.52
N ASP A 179 -22.63 -2.99 -41.20
CA ASP A 179 -22.22 -4.01 -42.16
C ASP A 179 -23.31 -4.26 -43.21
N ASN A 180 -24.55 -4.49 -42.75
CA ASN A 180 -25.73 -4.62 -43.63
C ASN A 180 -25.94 -3.38 -44.52
N LYS A 181 -25.72 -2.17 -43.96
CA LYS A 181 -25.81 -0.92 -44.73
C LYS A 181 -24.68 -0.83 -45.76
N GLY A 182 -23.47 -1.27 -45.40
CA GLY A 182 -22.33 -1.38 -46.30
C GLY A 182 -22.61 -2.30 -47.48
N GLU A 183 -23.16 -3.49 -47.25
CA GLU A 183 -23.58 -4.41 -48.30
C GLU A 183 -24.64 -3.79 -49.23
N LYS A 184 -25.63 -3.10 -48.66
CA LYS A 184 -26.66 -2.41 -49.45
C LYS A 184 -26.04 -1.34 -50.35
N ASN A 185 -25.18 -0.49 -49.78
CA ASN A 185 -24.49 0.56 -50.52
C ASN A 185 -23.60 -0.03 -51.63
N GLN A 186 -22.92 -1.16 -51.38
CA GLN A 186 -22.12 -1.84 -52.41
C GLN A 186 -22.99 -2.32 -53.58
N LYS A 187 -24.19 -2.85 -53.31
CA LYS A 187 -25.14 -3.25 -54.36
C LYS A 187 -25.62 -2.05 -55.19
N GLU A 188 -25.98 -0.95 -54.54
CA GLU A 188 -26.39 0.28 -55.23
C GLU A 188 -25.25 0.84 -56.10
N VAL A 189 -24.01 0.85 -55.61
CA VAL A 189 -22.83 1.26 -56.39
C VAL A 189 -22.61 0.33 -57.59
N ALA A 190 -22.77 -0.98 -57.43
CA ALA A 190 -22.62 -1.94 -58.52
C ALA A 190 -23.66 -1.70 -59.64
N GLU A 191 -24.90 -1.37 -59.27
CA GLU A 191 -25.97 -1.07 -60.22
C GLU A 191 -25.74 0.25 -60.96
N ILE A 192 -25.32 1.30 -60.26
CA ILE A 192 -24.91 2.57 -60.87
C ILE A 192 -23.76 2.34 -61.86
N ASN A 193 -22.75 1.54 -61.48
CA ASN A 193 -21.63 1.21 -62.38
C ASN A 193 -22.09 0.47 -63.64
N LEU A 194 -23.09 -0.42 -63.52
CA LEU A 194 -23.70 -1.10 -64.67
C LEU A 194 -24.38 -0.09 -65.60
N GLN A 195 -25.15 0.84 -65.05
CA GLN A 195 -25.83 1.89 -65.82
C GLN A 195 -24.84 2.82 -66.53
N ILE A 196 -23.77 3.24 -65.85
CA ILE A 196 -22.69 4.03 -66.45
C ILE A 196 -22.07 3.29 -67.62
N LYS A 197 -21.79 1.99 -67.47
CA LYS A 197 -21.23 1.17 -68.55
C LYS A 197 -22.17 1.08 -69.75
N GLN A 198 -23.46 0.85 -69.53
CA GLN A 198 -24.47 0.84 -70.60
C GLN A 198 -24.55 2.18 -71.34
N PHE A 199 -24.49 3.29 -70.60
CA PHE A 199 -24.46 4.63 -71.19
C PHE A 199 -23.18 4.87 -72.01
N GLN A 200 -22.02 4.48 -71.49
CA GLN A 200 -20.74 4.56 -72.19
C GLN A 200 -20.75 3.73 -73.49
N ASP A 201 -21.26 2.50 -73.44
CA ASP A 201 -21.38 1.61 -74.61
C ASP A 201 -22.32 2.21 -75.67
N THR A 202 -23.46 2.78 -75.24
CA THR A 202 -24.42 3.45 -76.13
C THR A 202 -23.80 4.68 -76.79
N TYR A 203 -23.14 5.54 -76.01
CA TYR A 203 -22.46 6.72 -76.52
C TYR A 203 -21.31 6.35 -77.48
N ALA A 204 -20.53 5.31 -77.16
CA ALA A 204 -19.48 4.81 -78.03
C ALA A 204 -20.04 4.30 -79.37
N PHE A 205 -21.18 3.61 -79.36
CA PHE A 205 -21.88 3.18 -80.56
C PHE A 205 -22.33 4.38 -81.41
N GLU A 206 -22.99 5.38 -80.81
CA GLU A 206 -23.45 6.59 -81.53
C GLU A 206 -22.28 7.36 -82.16
N VAL A 207 -21.20 7.59 -81.41
CA VAL A 207 -20.00 8.27 -81.92
C VAL A 207 -19.38 7.49 -83.08
N THR A 208 -19.34 6.15 -82.98
CA THR A 208 -18.82 5.30 -84.07
C THR A 208 -19.71 5.36 -85.31
N PHE A 209 -21.03 5.33 -85.13
CA PHE A 209 -22.00 5.47 -86.21
C PHE A 209 -21.89 6.83 -86.92
N LEU A 210 -21.78 7.93 -86.18
CA LEU A 210 -21.52 9.27 -86.73
C LEU A 210 -20.22 9.33 -87.53
N LYS A 211 -19.13 8.74 -87.02
CA LYS A 211 -17.85 8.67 -87.76
C LYS A 211 -18.00 7.93 -89.09
N VAL A 212 -18.74 6.83 -89.12
CA VAL A 212 -19.03 6.07 -90.35
C VAL A 212 -19.86 6.91 -91.32
N LEU A 213 -20.94 7.55 -90.85
CA LEU A 213 -21.77 8.43 -91.68
C LEU A 213 -20.98 9.59 -92.29
N VAL A 214 -20.17 10.29 -91.49
CA VAL A 214 -19.31 11.39 -91.97
C VAL A 214 -18.32 10.87 -93.02
N SER A 215 -17.75 9.67 -92.81
CA SER A 215 -16.85 9.04 -93.79
C SER A 215 -17.57 8.71 -95.10
N LEU A 216 -18.79 8.17 -95.04
CA LEU A 216 -19.60 7.88 -96.24
C LEU A 216 -19.99 9.15 -97.00
N LEU A 217 -20.41 10.21 -96.29
CA LEU A 217 -20.73 11.52 -96.89
C LEU A 217 -19.50 12.14 -97.56
N PHE A 218 -18.34 12.03 -96.93
CA PHE A 218 -17.07 12.49 -97.51
C PHE A 218 -16.74 11.73 -98.80
N VAL A 219 -16.89 10.39 -98.81
CA VAL A 219 -16.72 9.57 -100.03
C VAL A 219 -17.71 9.96 -101.12
N ALA A 220 -18.99 10.15 -100.79
CA ALA A 220 -20.01 10.57 -101.75
C ALA A 220 -19.71 11.95 -102.36
N LEU A 221 -19.25 12.90 -101.54
CA LEU A 221 -18.81 14.21 -102.00
C LEU A 221 -17.64 14.10 -102.98
N LEU A 222 -16.63 13.26 -102.69
CA LEU A 222 -15.51 13.00 -103.60
C LEU A 222 -15.99 12.43 -104.94
N VAL A 223 -16.96 11.52 -104.94
CA VAL A 223 -17.57 10.97 -106.17
C VAL A 223 -18.29 12.06 -106.97
N ILE A 224 -19.10 12.91 -106.33
CA ILE A 224 -19.80 14.02 -106.98
C ILE A 224 -18.79 14.99 -107.62
N VAL A 225 -17.73 15.35 -106.90
CA VAL A 225 -16.66 16.22 -107.41
C VAL A 225 -15.98 15.56 -108.61
N ALA A 226 -15.65 14.27 -108.54
CA ALA A 226 -15.05 13.54 -109.66
C ALA A 226 -15.97 13.50 -110.89
N LEU A 227 -17.27 13.26 -110.71
CA LEU A 227 -18.27 13.30 -111.77
C LEU A 227 -18.41 14.71 -112.37
N PHE A 228 -18.44 15.76 -111.53
CA PHE A 228 -18.49 17.14 -111.99
C PHE A 228 -17.25 17.49 -112.81
N VAL A 229 -16.06 17.15 -112.33
CA VAL A 229 -14.80 17.31 -113.07
C VAL A 229 -14.85 16.55 -114.39
N PHE A 230 -15.33 15.31 -114.40
CA PHE A 230 -15.52 14.53 -115.63
C PHE A 230 -16.49 15.20 -116.60
N ILE A 231 -17.65 15.68 -116.14
CA ILE A 231 -18.63 16.42 -116.96
C ILE A 231 -18.00 17.69 -117.52
N VAL A 232 -17.29 18.48 -116.71
CA VAL A 232 -16.57 19.70 -117.17
C VAL A 232 -15.52 19.35 -118.22
N ILE A 233 -14.78 18.24 -118.04
CA ILE A 233 -13.82 17.74 -119.03
C ILE A 233 -14.54 17.34 -120.34
N GLN A 234 -15.68 16.66 -120.27
CA GLN A 234 -16.47 16.27 -121.45
C GLN A 234 -17.14 17.46 -122.15
N LEU A 235 -17.63 18.46 -121.40
CA LEU A 235 -18.15 19.72 -121.93
C LEU A 235 -17.04 20.56 -122.58
N ARG A 236 -15.84 20.60 -122.00
CA ARG A 236 -14.65 21.19 -122.63
C ARG A 236 -14.25 20.46 -123.92
N ARG A 237 -14.47 19.15 -124.02
CA ARG A 237 -14.26 18.38 -125.27
C ARG A 237 -15.33 18.61 -126.34
N LYS A 238 -16.55 19.04 -125.97
CA LYS A 238 -17.66 19.32 -126.92
C LYS A 238 -17.75 20.78 -127.41
N ASN A 239 -17.19 21.75 -126.69
CA ASN A 239 -17.23 23.18 -127.06
C ASN A 239 -15.88 23.74 -127.53
N PHE A 240 -15.16 22.99 -128.37
CA PHE A 240 -13.96 23.48 -129.05
C PHE A 240 -14.15 23.44 -130.57
N VAL A 241 -14.90 24.40 -131.11
CA VAL A 241 -14.72 24.91 -132.48
C VAL A 241 -14.43 26.40 -132.40
N PHE A 242 -13.37 26.74 -133.09
CA PHE A 242 -12.53 27.93 -133.04
C PHE A 242 -13.04 28.99 -134.03
N ARG A 243 -13.07 30.29 -133.69
CA ARG A 243 -12.71 31.36 -134.64
C ARG A 243 -12.32 32.71 -134.01
N ARG A 244 -10.99 32.91 -134.01
CA ARG A 244 -10.13 34.10 -133.93
C ARG A 244 -10.73 35.49 -134.20
N LYS A 245 -10.27 36.47 -133.40
CA LYS A 245 -9.48 37.65 -133.83
C LYS A 245 -8.44 37.93 -132.73
N SER A 246 -7.16 37.57 -132.89
CA SER A 246 -6.09 38.37 -133.50
C SER A 246 -5.90 39.75 -132.87
N LYS A 247 -4.98 39.87 -131.91
CA LYS A 247 -4.08 41.02 -131.80
C LYS A 247 -2.77 40.66 -131.08
N HIS A 248 -1.72 41.21 -131.64
CA HIS A 248 -0.30 41.16 -131.28
C HIS A 248 -0.01 41.64 -129.85
N TYR A 249 0.94 40.97 -129.19
CA TYR A 249 2.21 41.48 -128.65
C TYR A 249 2.21 42.86 -127.94
N ASP A 250 2.46 42.88 -126.61
CA ASP A 250 3.71 43.40 -126.04
C ASP A 250 3.82 43.08 -124.53
N ASP A 251 5.06 42.96 -124.06
CA ASP A 251 5.53 42.67 -122.71
C ASP A 251 5.27 43.82 -121.72
N THR A 252 5.05 43.49 -120.44
CA THR A 252 5.93 43.94 -119.34
C THR A 252 5.53 43.35 -117.99
N CYS A 253 6.58 43.11 -117.21
CA CYS A 253 6.67 42.38 -115.96
C CYS A 253 6.72 43.34 -114.75
N LYS A 254 6.66 42.76 -113.55
CA LYS A 254 6.90 43.29 -112.17
C LYS A 254 5.67 43.78 -111.39
N HIS A 255 5.24 42.99 -110.41
CA HIS A 255 5.69 42.96 -109.00
C HIS A 255 5.18 44.15 -108.19
N ASN A 256 4.37 43.88 -107.16
CA ASN A 256 4.79 44.16 -105.80
C ASN A 256 3.95 43.40 -104.75
N ASN A 257 4.70 42.72 -103.89
CA ASN A 257 4.36 42.26 -102.54
C ASN A 257 3.88 43.42 -101.66
N ILE A 258 2.86 43.15 -100.84
CA ILE A 258 2.53 43.81 -99.56
C ILE A 258 1.90 42.70 -98.68
N TYR A 259 2.62 42.10 -97.71
CA TYR A 259 2.75 42.48 -96.27
C TYR A 259 1.40 42.45 -95.52
N ASP A 260 1.20 41.99 -94.28
CA ASP A 260 1.98 41.45 -93.15
C ASP A 260 0.91 40.83 -92.21
N GLU A 261 1.09 39.69 -91.52
CA GLU A 261 1.86 39.45 -90.29
C GLU A 261 1.19 39.92 -88.97
N LEU A 262 1.44 39.14 -87.91
CA LEU A 262 1.04 39.23 -86.48
C LEU A 262 -0.26 38.49 -86.10
N GLN A 263 -0.23 37.22 -85.65
CA GLN A 263 0.27 36.66 -84.38
C GLN A 263 -0.31 37.23 -83.08
N LEU A 264 -0.80 36.32 -82.23
CA LEU A 264 -0.44 36.07 -80.81
C LEU A 264 -1.24 34.82 -80.35
N LYS A 265 -0.66 33.60 -80.24
CA LYS A 265 -0.04 32.95 -79.04
C LYS A 265 -0.80 33.24 -77.73
N GLY A 266 -1.23 32.31 -76.87
CA GLY A 266 -0.63 31.06 -76.38
C GLY A 266 -0.43 31.18 -74.84
N LEU A 267 -0.57 30.07 -74.08
CA LEU A 267 -0.31 29.85 -72.62
C LEU A 267 -1.47 30.12 -71.63
N ASN A 268 -2.18 29.07 -71.21
CA ASN A 268 -2.02 28.34 -69.93
C ASN A 268 -3.04 27.20 -69.86
#